data_AF-A0A7W0T5X6-F1
#
_entry.id   AF-A0A7W0T5X6-F1
#
_cell.length_a   1.000
_cell.length_b   1.000
_cell.length_c   1.000
_cell.angle_alpha   90.00
_cell.angle_beta   90.00
_cell.angle_gamma   90.00
#
_symmetry.space_group_name_H-M   'P 1'
#
loop_
_entity.id
_entity.type
_entity.pdbx_description
1 polymer ?
#
loop_
_entity_poly.entity_id
_entity_poly.type
_entity_poly.pdbx_seq_one_letter_code
_entity_poly.pdbx_strand_id
1 'polypeptide(L)'
;MPSTATTAFVCHATWRDRGLHVWGWDGERPAPAGWLLRTIGRHVPDVERPIRSDGSRANAVVRLSVPVEPHSTLTVSSIRIDAPDVAGWIGAALADRDAAKSDSVIWFGQLAVLAAKLVAAGRVLPSIVTERGRVAARWTPMLDGVSHTVDALHAAAPLVCHRGEPDVTGDALGQLVDAMARQQLAESGFAPPPPGADPTARLHHGVARALAAADPRIGRHPATEVRRLDVALHRARRRVDGLPVAVARLRLDPPDDPTEPWWVQLQLVDDDDPGRWCNAADVWQATPLAV
;
A
#
# COMPACT_ATOMS: atom_id res chain seq x y z
N MET A 1 23.96 -2.96 48.08
CA MET A 1 24.27 -2.99 46.63
C MET A 1 22.98 -3.29 45.91
N PRO A 2 22.45 -2.38 45.07
CA PRO A 2 21.27 -2.71 44.29
C PRO A 2 21.69 -3.70 43.19
N SER A 3 21.00 -4.83 43.14
CA SER A 3 21.09 -5.81 42.07
C SER A 3 20.76 -5.11 40.76
N THR A 4 21.74 -4.94 39.87
CA THR A 4 21.53 -4.51 38.49
C THR A 4 20.76 -5.61 37.78
N ALA A 5 19.42 -5.56 37.87
CA ALA A 5 18.57 -6.30 36.97
C ALA A 5 19.01 -5.95 35.54
N THR A 6 19.51 -6.94 34.81
CA THR A 6 19.83 -6.74 33.39
C THR A 6 18.51 -6.56 32.68
N THR A 7 18.13 -5.31 32.39
CA THR A 7 16.89 -5.02 31.68
C THR A 7 16.97 -5.69 30.31
N ALA A 8 16.03 -6.59 30.03
CA ALA A 8 15.99 -7.31 28.77
C ALA A 8 15.57 -6.35 27.65
N PHE A 9 16.26 -6.41 26.51
CA PHE A 9 15.87 -5.64 25.33
C PHE A 9 14.50 -6.10 24.82
N VAL A 10 13.63 -5.13 24.51
CA VAL A 10 12.34 -5.33 23.86
C VAL A 10 12.47 -5.07 22.37
N CYS A 11 11.83 -5.90 21.55
CA CYS A 11 11.78 -5.73 20.10
C CYS A 11 10.77 -4.64 19.71
N HIS A 12 11.20 -3.65 18.94
CA HIS A 12 10.38 -2.57 18.39
C HIS A 12 10.41 -2.60 16.86
N ALA A 13 9.33 -2.13 16.25
CA ALA A 13 9.21 -1.98 14.81
C ALA A 13 8.81 -0.55 14.40
N THR A 14 9.30 -0.12 13.24
CA THR A 14 9.07 1.19 12.61
C THR A 14 8.99 1.01 11.10
N TRP A 15 8.02 1.62 10.42
CA TRP A 15 7.96 1.58 8.95
C TRP A 15 8.78 2.72 8.35
N ARG A 16 9.60 2.44 7.34
CA ARG A 16 10.35 3.46 6.61
C ARG A 16 10.87 2.95 5.29
N ASP A 17 10.99 3.83 4.30
CA ASP A 17 11.68 3.53 3.02
C ASP A 17 11.15 2.24 2.37
N ARG A 18 9.84 2.01 2.50
CA ARG A 18 9.12 0.85 1.98
C ARG A 18 9.44 -0.50 2.62
N GLY A 19 9.87 -0.48 3.88
CA GLY A 19 10.14 -1.70 4.64
C GLY A 19 9.92 -1.52 6.13
N LEU A 20 9.84 -2.64 6.83
CA LEU A 20 9.77 -2.68 8.28
C LEU A 20 11.17 -2.68 8.85
N HIS A 21 11.49 -1.69 9.68
CA HIS A 21 12.73 -1.64 10.44
C HIS A 21 12.47 -2.17 11.84
N VAL A 22 13.19 -3.23 12.20
CA VAL A 22 13.07 -3.86 13.51
C VAL A 22 14.34 -3.62 14.31
N TRP A 23 14.19 -3.18 15.55
CA TRP A 23 15.28 -2.77 16.42
C TRP A 23 14.99 -3.15 17.88
N GLY A 24 15.94 -2.95 18.79
CA GLY A 24 15.79 -3.31 20.20
C GLY A 24 16.08 -2.15 21.14
N TRP A 25 15.38 -2.09 22.27
CA TRP A 25 15.55 -1.06 23.31
C TRP A 25 15.21 -1.64 24.68
N ASP A 26 15.99 -1.31 25.71
CA ASP A 26 15.75 -1.72 27.11
C ASP A 26 15.12 -0.59 27.96
N GLY A 27 14.74 0.53 27.34
CA GLY A 27 14.26 1.73 28.02
C GLY A 27 15.36 2.78 28.27
N GLU A 28 16.63 2.40 28.20
CA GLU A 28 17.76 3.32 28.40
C GLU A 28 18.68 3.38 27.18
N ARG A 29 18.96 2.22 26.54
CA ARG A 29 19.99 2.07 25.51
C ARG A 29 19.49 1.22 24.33
N PRO A 30 19.87 1.59 23.08
CA PRO A 30 19.64 0.72 21.93
C PRO A 30 20.30 -0.65 22.10
N ALA A 31 19.64 -1.68 21.62
CA ALA A 31 20.22 -3.02 21.57
C ALA A 31 21.46 -3.06 20.65
N PRO A 32 22.50 -3.81 21.02
CA PRO A 32 23.68 -3.99 20.18
C PRO A 32 23.35 -4.85 18.95
N ALA A 33 24.12 -4.71 17.87
CA ALA A 33 23.92 -5.46 16.63
C ALA A 33 23.91 -6.99 16.81
N GLY A 34 24.73 -7.51 17.73
CA GLY A 34 24.75 -8.95 18.04
C GLY A 34 23.44 -9.45 18.67
N TRP A 35 22.70 -8.60 19.39
CA TRP A 35 21.36 -8.94 19.85
C TRP A 35 20.37 -8.95 18.68
N LEU A 36 20.43 -7.95 17.79
CA LEU A 36 19.55 -7.89 16.60
C LEU A 36 19.68 -9.14 15.75
N LEU A 37 20.91 -9.56 15.41
CA LEU A 37 21.12 -10.72 14.55
C LEU A 37 20.63 -12.03 15.19
N ARG A 38 20.85 -12.21 16.50
CA ARG A 38 20.42 -13.43 17.22
C ARG A 38 18.92 -13.49 17.46
N THR A 39 18.29 -12.36 17.78
CA THR A 39 16.88 -12.31 18.21
C THR A 39 15.94 -12.08 17.02
N ILE A 40 16.27 -11.12 16.16
CA ILE A 40 15.43 -10.72 15.02
C ILE A 40 15.92 -11.43 13.76
N GLY A 41 17.23 -11.42 13.49
CA GLY A 41 17.83 -11.93 12.26
C GLY A 41 17.59 -13.41 12.01
N ARG A 42 17.45 -14.23 13.05
CA ARG A 42 17.12 -15.67 12.93
C ARG A 42 15.81 -15.97 12.19
N HIS A 43 14.91 -14.99 12.10
CA HIS A 43 13.62 -15.12 11.42
C HIS A 43 13.57 -14.36 10.09
N VAL A 44 14.64 -13.67 9.70
CA VAL A 44 14.66 -12.85 8.49
C VAL A 44 15.43 -13.61 7.39
N PRO A 45 14.80 -13.87 6.23
CA PRO A 45 15.49 -14.49 5.11
C PRO A 45 16.68 -13.65 4.63
N ASP A 46 17.80 -14.29 4.30
CA ASP A 46 18.93 -13.68 3.57
C ASP A 46 19.49 -12.36 4.16
N VAL A 47 19.41 -12.14 5.49
CA VAL A 47 19.94 -10.92 6.16
C VAL A 47 21.42 -10.63 5.86
N GLU A 48 22.18 -11.66 5.47
CA GLU A 48 23.60 -11.56 5.15
C GLU A 48 23.88 -11.15 3.69
N ARG A 49 22.84 -11.08 2.83
CA ARG A 49 22.97 -10.77 1.39
C ARG A 49 22.19 -9.50 1.03
N PRO A 50 22.74 -8.29 1.28
CA PRO A 50 22.01 -7.02 1.21
C PRO A 50 21.50 -6.60 -0.19
N ILE A 51 21.78 -7.37 -1.25
CA ILE A 51 21.35 -7.10 -2.62
C ILE A 51 20.85 -8.41 -3.24
N ARG A 52 19.58 -8.43 -3.66
CA ARG A 52 19.01 -9.55 -4.43
C ARG A 52 19.48 -9.50 -5.89
N SER A 53 19.41 -10.62 -6.60
CA SER A 53 19.82 -10.71 -8.01
C SER A 53 19.04 -9.80 -8.96
N ASP A 54 17.87 -9.32 -8.54
CA ASP A 54 17.03 -8.36 -9.26
C ASP A 54 17.36 -6.88 -8.96
N GLY A 55 18.39 -6.63 -8.13
CA GLY A 55 18.80 -5.28 -7.72
C GLY A 55 17.91 -4.63 -6.66
N SER A 56 16.94 -5.35 -6.10
CA SER A 56 16.22 -4.91 -4.91
C SER A 56 17.12 -4.93 -3.66
N ARG A 57 16.87 -4.02 -2.72
CA ARG A 57 17.62 -3.95 -1.45
C ARG A 57 17.16 -5.10 -0.59
N ALA A 58 18.03 -6.05 -0.29
CA ALA A 58 17.65 -7.13 0.60
C ALA A 58 17.62 -6.69 2.06
N ASN A 59 17.19 -7.62 2.91
CA ASN A 59 17.20 -7.46 4.35
C ASN A 59 18.61 -7.12 4.83
N ALA A 60 18.75 -6.04 5.59
CA ALA A 60 20.07 -5.49 5.92
C ALA A 60 20.07 -4.78 7.28
N VAL A 61 21.22 -4.81 7.95
CA VAL A 61 21.47 -3.99 9.15
C VAL A 61 21.73 -2.55 8.73
N VAL A 62 20.92 -1.63 9.22
CA VAL A 62 20.97 -0.20 8.90
C VAL A 62 20.80 0.65 10.15
N ARG A 63 21.34 1.88 10.13
CA ARG A 63 21.12 2.86 11.20
C ARG A 63 19.84 3.63 10.95
N LEU A 64 19.02 3.74 11.99
CA LEU A 64 17.73 4.42 11.97
C LEU A 64 17.67 5.45 13.09
N SER A 65 17.11 6.63 12.83
CA SER A 65 16.78 7.60 13.87
C SER A 65 15.29 7.52 14.17
N VAL A 66 14.91 7.19 15.40
CA VAL A 66 13.53 6.98 15.84
C VAL A 66 13.14 8.02 16.90
N PRO A 67 11.91 8.56 16.87
CA PRO A 67 11.39 9.37 17.97
C PRO A 67 11.08 8.46 19.16
N VAL A 68 11.46 8.86 20.37
CA VAL A 68 11.18 8.12 21.62
C VAL A 68 10.97 9.12 22.74
N GLU A 69 9.81 9.09 23.38
CA GLU A 69 9.58 9.94 24.56
C GLU A 69 10.42 9.46 25.77
N PRO A 70 10.87 10.36 26.66
CA PRO A 70 10.80 11.83 26.61
C PRO A 70 11.99 12.48 25.85
N HIS A 71 12.83 11.68 25.17
CA HIS A 71 14.10 12.13 24.60
C HIS A 71 13.97 12.61 23.15
N SER A 72 14.87 13.51 22.75
CA SER A 72 15.12 13.81 21.35
C SER A 72 15.59 12.55 20.61
N THR A 73 15.22 12.45 19.33
CA THR A 73 15.48 11.33 18.39
C THR A 73 16.66 10.40 18.76
N LEU A 74 16.40 9.10 18.94
CA LEU A 74 17.40 8.08 19.23
C LEU A 74 17.95 7.46 17.93
N THR A 75 19.27 7.30 17.83
CA THR A 75 19.88 6.55 16.71
C THR A 75 20.13 5.11 17.11
N VAL A 76 19.46 4.17 16.43
CA VAL A 76 19.49 2.73 16.69
C VAL A 76 20.04 1.96 15.52
N SER A 77 20.59 0.77 15.79
CA SER A 77 20.78 -0.23 14.75
C SER A 77 19.47 -0.96 14.53
N SER A 78 19.13 -1.25 13.28
CA SER A 78 17.88 -1.92 12.90
C SER A 78 18.15 -2.95 11.81
N ILE A 79 17.33 -4.00 11.74
CA ILE A 79 17.24 -4.88 10.57
C ILE A 79 16.06 -4.38 9.74
N ARG A 80 16.33 -3.99 8.50
CA ARG A 80 15.30 -3.70 7.50
C ARG A 80 14.77 -5.04 6.98
N ILE A 81 13.45 -5.16 6.91
CA ILE A 81 12.70 -6.27 6.35
C ILE A 81 11.84 -5.71 5.21
N ASP A 82 12.05 -6.22 4.01
CA ASP A 82 11.28 -5.78 2.85
C ASP A 82 9.84 -6.32 2.89
N ALA A 83 8.88 -5.57 2.34
CA ALA A 83 7.45 -5.85 2.46
C ALA A 83 7.02 -7.33 2.19
N PRO A 84 7.56 -8.04 1.18
CA PRO A 84 7.24 -9.47 0.97
C PRO A 84 7.62 -10.38 2.14
N ASP A 85 8.68 -10.05 2.86
CA ASP A 85 9.20 -10.87 3.95
C ASP A 85 8.56 -10.49 5.31
N VAL A 86 7.88 -9.34 5.39
CA VAL A 86 7.33 -8.79 6.65
C VAL A 86 6.28 -9.72 7.26
N ALA A 87 5.36 -10.27 6.47
CA ALA A 87 4.27 -11.09 7.01
C ALA A 87 4.79 -12.36 7.69
N GLY A 88 5.68 -13.08 7.01
CA GLY A 88 6.33 -14.27 7.54
C GLY A 88 7.17 -13.96 8.78
N TRP A 89 7.93 -12.86 8.74
CA TRP A 89 8.72 -12.43 9.89
C TRP A 89 7.84 -12.06 11.09
N ILE A 90 6.80 -11.24 10.92
CA ILE A 90 5.93 -10.85 12.04
C ILE A 90 5.22 -12.07 12.61
N GLY A 91 4.74 -12.99 11.78
CA GLY A 91 4.13 -14.24 12.24
C GLY A 91 5.08 -15.05 13.13
N ALA A 92 6.32 -15.26 12.69
CA ALA A 92 7.34 -15.95 13.47
C ALA A 92 7.71 -15.17 14.75
N ALA A 93 7.90 -13.85 14.62
CA ALA A 93 8.24 -12.98 15.73
C ALA A 93 7.14 -12.95 16.79
N LEU A 94 5.85 -12.98 16.43
CA LEU A 94 4.74 -13.04 17.38
C LEU A 94 4.57 -14.41 18.03
N ALA A 95 4.89 -15.50 17.30
CA ALA A 95 4.80 -16.86 17.81
C ALA A 95 5.90 -17.21 18.84
N ASP A 96 7.04 -16.52 18.76
CA ASP A 96 8.16 -16.68 19.67
C ASP A 96 7.82 -16.20 21.09
N ARG A 97 7.69 -17.11 22.05
CA ARG A 97 7.31 -16.76 23.43
C ARG A 97 8.45 -16.18 24.27
N ASP A 98 9.68 -16.38 23.84
CA ASP A 98 10.87 -16.01 24.62
C ASP A 98 11.36 -14.58 24.28
N ALA A 99 10.92 -14.03 23.14
CA ALA A 99 11.25 -12.66 22.74
C ALA A 99 10.23 -11.64 23.25
N ALA A 100 10.67 -10.68 24.08
CA ALA A 100 9.87 -9.54 24.50
C ALA A 100 9.51 -8.64 23.30
N LYS A 101 8.22 -8.24 23.21
CA LYS A 101 7.65 -7.51 22.07
C LYS A 101 7.04 -6.20 22.54
N SER A 102 7.25 -5.14 21.77
CA SER A 102 6.58 -3.87 22.00
C SER A 102 5.17 -3.85 21.38
N ASP A 103 4.39 -2.85 21.76
CA ASP A 103 3.10 -2.54 21.13
C ASP A 103 3.25 -2.26 19.62
N SER A 104 4.39 -1.71 19.18
CA SER A 104 4.60 -1.46 17.74
C SER A 104 4.72 -2.75 16.94
N VAL A 105 5.38 -3.79 17.47
CA VAL A 105 5.43 -5.11 16.81
C VAL A 105 4.03 -5.75 16.74
N ILE A 106 3.26 -5.64 17.83
CA ILE A 106 1.88 -6.15 17.89
C ILE A 106 1.00 -5.42 16.87
N TRP A 107 1.12 -4.10 16.80
CA TRP A 107 0.38 -3.25 15.87
C TRP A 107 0.66 -3.61 14.40
N PHE A 108 1.94 -3.75 14.00
CA PHE A 108 2.27 -4.20 12.64
C PHE A 108 1.75 -5.62 12.36
N GLY A 109 1.65 -6.47 13.38
CA GLY A 109 0.99 -7.78 13.27
C GLY A 109 -0.49 -7.68 12.94
N GLN A 110 -1.22 -6.78 13.58
CA GLN A 110 -2.62 -6.53 13.25
C GLN A 110 -2.77 -6.01 11.81
N LEU A 111 -1.86 -5.12 11.37
CA LEU A 111 -1.84 -4.61 10.01
C LEU A 111 -1.58 -5.71 8.97
N ALA A 112 -0.60 -6.59 9.24
CA ALA A 112 -0.31 -7.75 8.38
C ALA A 112 -1.49 -8.73 8.31
N VAL A 113 -2.19 -8.97 9.42
CA VAL A 113 -3.40 -9.80 9.43
C VAL A 113 -4.52 -9.16 8.59
N LEU A 114 -4.73 -7.84 8.69
CA LEU A 114 -5.70 -7.13 7.87
C LEU A 114 -5.33 -7.21 6.37
N ALA A 115 -4.07 -6.97 6.03
CA ALA A 115 -3.58 -7.09 4.65
C ALA A 115 -3.83 -8.49 4.07
N ALA A 116 -3.51 -9.54 4.83
CA ALA A 116 -3.73 -10.92 4.43
C ALA A 116 -5.22 -11.22 4.21
N LYS A 117 -6.11 -10.74 5.09
CA LYS A 117 -7.56 -10.89 4.94
C LYS A 117 -8.08 -10.21 3.68
N LEU A 118 -7.61 -9.00 3.37
CA LEU A 118 -8.01 -8.27 2.16
C LEU A 118 -7.58 -9.01 0.89
N VAL A 119 -6.33 -9.47 0.85
CA VAL A 119 -5.78 -10.21 -0.29
C VAL A 119 -6.50 -11.56 -0.46
N ALA A 120 -6.69 -12.32 0.62
CA ALA A 120 -7.41 -13.59 0.58
C ALA A 120 -8.89 -13.44 0.14
N ALA A 121 -9.53 -12.33 0.49
CA ALA A 121 -10.89 -12.01 0.08
C ALA A 121 -10.98 -11.41 -1.34
N GLY A 122 -9.86 -11.25 -2.05
CA GLY A 122 -9.83 -10.59 -3.36
C GLY A 122 -10.19 -9.10 -3.32
N ARG A 123 -10.09 -8.46 -2.15
CA ARG A 123 -10.39 -7.04 -1.93
C ARG A 123 -9.19 -6.16 -2.30
N VAL A 124 -8.69 -6.34 -3.52
CA VAL A 124 -7.56 -5.59 -4.08
C VAL A 124 -7.86 -5.17 -5.51
N LEU A 125 -7.41 -3.97 -5.87
CA LEU A 125 -7.55 -3.45 -7.24
C LEU A 125 -6.20 -2.98 -7.78
N PRO A 126 -5.97 -3.15 -9.09
CA PRO A 126 -4.77 -2.62 -9.71
C PRO A 126 -4.83 -1.09 -9.81
N SER A 127 -3.68 -0.47 -9.70
CA SER A 127 -3.48 0.98 -9.82
C SER A 127 -2.19 1.26 -10.59
N ILE A 128 -2.15 2.40 -11.28
CA ILE A 128 -0.94 2.90 -11.92
C ILE A 128 -0.44 4.07 -11.09
N VAL A 129 0.84 4.01 -10.72
CA VAL A 129 1.49 5.04 -9.90
C VAL A 129 2.80 5.48 -10.55
N THR A 130 3.26 6.68 -10.22
CA THR A 130 4.59 7.15 -10.61
C THR A 130 5.52 7.08 -9.42
N GLU A 131 6.54 6.23 -9.49
CA GLU A 131 7.53 6.03 -8.44
C GLU A 131 8.92 6.41 -8.98
N ARG A 132 9.56 7.42 -8.37
CA ARG A 132 10.90 7.88 -8.76
C ARG A 132 11.02 8.16 -10.27
N GLY A 133 9.99 8.79 -10.85
CA GLY A 133 9.93 9.13 -12.28
C GLY A 133 9.68 7.94 -13.22
N ARG A 134 9.31 6.77 -12.70
CA ARG A 134 8.95 5.60 -13.50
C ARG A 134 7.52 5.17 -13.21
N VAL A 135 6.82 4.75 -14.25
CA VAL A 135 5.46 4.22 -14.14
C VAL A 135 5.52 2.80 -13.57
N ALA A 136 4.70 2.53 -12.56
CA ALA A 136 4.61 1.25 -11.90
C ALA A 136 3.14 0.83 -11.73
N ALA A 137 2.88 -0.46 -11.76
CA ALA A 137 1.58 -1.06 -11.44
C ALA A 137 1.61 -1.62 -10.02
N ARG A 138 0.63 -1.26 -9.20
CA ARG A 138 0.52 -1.67 -7.79
C ARG A 138 -0.88 -2.20 -7.47
N TRP A 139 -0.96 -3.23 -6.64
CA TRP A 139 -2.21 -3.59 -5.98
C TRP A 139 -2.50 -2.61 -4.85
N THR A 140 -3.71 -2.10 -4.81
CA THR A 140 -4.22 -1.22 -3.75
C THR A 140 -5.35 -1.93 -3.02
N PRO A 141 -5.40 -1.86 -1.67
CA PRO A 141 -6.52 -2.41 -0.91
C PRO A 141 -7.84 -1.69 -1.22
N MET A 142 -8.93 -2.46 -1.27
CA MET A 142 -10.29 -1.93 -1.24
C MET A 142 -10.71 -1.73 0.22
N LEU A 143 -10.95 -0.49 0.62
CA LEU A 143 -11.21 -0.14 2.03
C LEU A 143 -12.69 -0.05 2.39
N ASP A 144 -13.59 -0.14 1.41
CA ASP A 144 -15.02 -0.27 1.66
C ASP A 144 -15.30 -1.40 2.68
N GLY A 145 -16.20 -1.14 3.63
CA GLY A 145 -16.51 -2.04 4.74
C GLY A 145 -15.43 -2.20 5.83
N VAL A 146 -14.19 -1.74 5.62
CA VAL A 146 -13.08 -1.87 6.60
C VAL A 146 -12.41 -0.53 6.96
N SER A 147 -12.87 0.59 6.40
CA SER A 147 -12.34 1.94 6.67
C SER A 147 -12.24 2.24 8.16
N HIS A 148 -13.31 1.97 8.92
CA HIS A 148 -13.34 2.14 10.38
C HIS A 148 -12.25 1.32 11.12
N THR A 149 -11.90 0.14 10.60
CA THR A 149 -10.82 -0.69 11.18
C THR A 149 -9.46 -0.06 10.90
N VAL A 150 -9.26 0.48 9.70
CA VAL A 150 -8.03 1.21 9.33
C VAL A 150 -7.88 2.48 10.17
N ASP A 151 -8.97 3.23 10.36
CA ASP A 151 -8.98 4.44 11.19
C ASP A 151 -8.67 4.12 12.66
N ALA A 152 -9.25 3.03 13.19
CA ALA A 152 -8.96 2.56 14.54
C ALA A 152 -7.49 2.13 14.70
N LEU A 153 -6.94 1.42 13.70
CA LEU A 153 -5.52 1.06 13.69
C LEU A 153 -4.64 2.31 13.62
N HIS A 154 -4.98 3.28 12.78
CA HIS A 154 -4.24 4.54 12.69
C HIS A 154 -4.24 5.30 14.03
N ALA A 155 -5.39 5.41 14.69
CA ALA A 155 -5.50 6.07 16.00
C ALA A 155 -4.75 5.33 17.12
N ALA A 156 -4.66 4.00 17.04
CA ALA A 156 -3.97 3.17 18.04
C ALA A 156 -2.46 3.02 17.80
N ALA A 157 -1.93 3.61 16.73
CA ALA A 157 -0.58 3.34 16.28
C ALA A 157 0.47 4.03 17.19
N PRO A 158 1.44 3.28 17.75
CA PRO A 158 2.47 3.85 18.62
C PRO A 158 3.35 4.88 17.91
N LEU A 159 3.81 5.93 18.62
CA LEU A 159 4.64 7.00 18.04
C LEU A 159 5.88 6.49 17.29
N VAL A 160 6.50 5.41 17.77
CA VAL A 160 7.68 4.81 17.11
C VAL A 160 7.38 4.24 15.71
N CYS A 161 6.10 4.03 15.37
CA CYS A 161 5.67 3.66 14.02
C CYS A 161 5.75 4.86 13.06
N HIS A 162 5.52 6.09 13.55
CA HIS A 162 5.36 7.32 12.76
C HIS A 162 6.57 8.25 12.94
N ARG A 163 7.51 8.24 12.00
CA ARG A 163 8.60 9.23 12.01
C ARG A 163 8.17 10.56 11.37
N GLY A 164 7.04 11.12 11.78
CA GLY A 164 6.49 12.36 11.20
C GLY A 164 6.00 12.22 9.75
N GLU A 165 5.79 10.99 9.28
CA GLU A 165 5.11 10.72 8.01
C GLU A 165 3.59 10.72 8.25
N PRO A 166 2.80 11.43 7.41
CA PRO A 166 1.39 11.70 7.69
C PRO A 166 0.48 10.47 7.60
N ASP A 167 0.85 9.43 6.83
CA ASP A 167 0.01 8.23 6.65
C ASP A 167 0.80 6.92 6.61
N VAL A 168 1.55 6.63 7.69
CA VAL A 168 2.27 5.34 7.81
C VAL A 168 1.31 4.14 7.75
N THR A 169 0.10 4.28 8.29
CA THR A 169 -0.88 3.17 8.31
C THR A 169 -1.32 2.80 6.89
N GLY A 170 -1.75 3.78 6.09
CA GLY A 170 -2.13 3.57 4.70
C GLY A 170 -0.94 3.10 3.85
N ASP A 171 0.23 3.73 4.02
CA ASP A 171 1.44 3.36 3.28
C ASP A 171 1.92 1.95 3.58
N ALA A 172 1.96 1.54 4.86
CA ALA A 172 2.36 0.20 5.26
C ALA A 172 1.31 -0.84 4.82
N LEU A 173 0.02 -0.56 4.98
CA LEU A 173 -1.06 -1.44 4.54
C LEU A 173 -1.01 -1.66 3.03
N GLY A 174 -0.91 -0.58 2.24
CA GLY A 174 -0.87 -0.67 0.78
C GLY A 174 0.31 -1.47 0.28
N GLN A 175 1.48 -1.35 0.93
CA GLN A 175 2.67 -2.11 0.56
C GLN A 175 2.64 -3.57 0.98
N LEU A 176 2.07 -3.89 2.15
CA LEU A 176 1.83 -5.27 2.56
C LEU A 176 0.85 -5.96 1.62
N VAL A 177 -0.25 -5.28 1.27
CA VAL A 177 -1.25 -5.77 0.32
C VAL A 177 -0.63 -5.99 -1.07
N ASP A 178 0.17 -5.05 -1.57
CA ASP A 178 0.88 -5.20 -2.86
C ASP A 178 1.83 -6.38 -2.87
N ALA A 179 2.61 -6.56 -1.81
CA ALA A 179 3.55 -7.66 -1.70
C ALA A 179 2.84 -9.03 -1.58
N MET A 180 1.82 -9.13 -0.73
CA MET A 180 1.06 -10.36 -0.53
C MET A 180 0.27 -10.77 -1.80
N ALA A 181 -0.31 -9.81 -2.51
CA ALA A 181 -1.02 -10.09 -3.77
C ALA A 181 -0.06 -10.65 -4.84
N ARG A 182 1.14 -10.08 -4.97
CA ARG A 182 2.20 -10.62 -5.86
C ARG A 182 2.63 -12.02 -5.47
N GLN A 183 2.82 -12.24 -4.17
CA GLN A 183 3.20 -13.55 -3.65
C GLN A 183 2.13 -14.60 -3.97
N GLN A 184 0.85 -14.30 -3.76
CA GLN A 184 -0.25 -15.21 -4.10
C GLN A 184 -0.31 -15.52 -5.61
N LEU A 185 -0.05 -14.53 -6.47
CA LEU A 185 0.04 -14.76 -7.91
C LEU A 185 1.23 -15.65 -8.28
N ALA A 186 2.39 -15.44 -7.63
CA ALA A 186 3.57 -16.27 -7.85
C ALA A 186 3.35 -17.72 -7.39
N GLU A 187 2.76 -17.92 -6.21
CA GLU A 187 2.44 -19.24 -5.64
C GLU A 187 1.41 -20.01 -6.46
N SER A 188 0.45 -19.31 -7.09
CA SER A 188 -0.52 -19.92 -8.01
C SER A 188 0.05 -20.20 -9.41
N GLY A 189 1.31 -19.81 -9.68
CA GLY A 189 1.92 -19.96 -10.99
C GLY A 189 1.28 -19.07 -12.05
N PHE A 190 0.64 -17.96 -11.66
CA PHE A 190 -0.03 -17.07 -12.58
C PHE A 190 0.98 -16.44 -13.55
N ALA A 191 0.70 -16.57 -14.84
CA ALA A 191 1.41 -15.87 -15.90
C ALA A 191 0.39 -15.18 -16.81
N PRO A 192 0.57 -13.88 -17.10
CA PRO A 192 -0.33 -13.18 -18.01
C PRO A 192 -0.25 -13.79 -19.42
N PRO A 193 -1.38 -13.95 -20.13
CA PRO A 193 -1.38 -14.48 -21.48
C PRO A 193 -0.56 -13.58 -22.41
N PRO A 194 0.06 -14.14 -23.48
CA PRO A 194 0.85 -13.37 -24.42
C PRO A 194 0.03 -12.22 -25.03
N PRO A 195 0.63 -11.03 -25.23
CA PRO A 195 -0.10 -9.90 -25.76
C PRO A 195 -0.48 -10.11 -27.23
N GLY A 196 -1.61 -9.52 -27.63
CA GLY A 196 -1.93 -9.32 -29.04
C GLY A 196 -1.05 -8.25 -29.70
N ALA A 197 -1.24 -8.06 -31.01
CA ALA A 197 -0.48 -7.10 -31.82
C ALA A 197 -0.87 -5.62 -31.61
N ASP A 198 -1.97 -5.35 -30.91
CA ASP A 198 -2.45 -4.00 -30.64
C ASP A 198 -1.67 -3.31 -29.49
N PRO A 199 -1.38 -1.98 -29.55
CA PRO A 199 -0.69 -1.26 -28.48
C PRO A 199 -1.37 -1.32 -27.11
N THR A 200 -2.70 -1.28 -27.05
CA THR A 200 -3.48 -1.35 -25.80
C THR A 200 -3.38 -2.75 -25.20
N ALA A 201 -3.46 -3.79 -26.04
CA ALA A 201 -3.23 -5.17 -25.59
C ALA A 201 -1.82 -5.36 -24.99
N ARG A 202 -0.79 -4.76 -25.60
CA ARG A 202 0.58 -4.78 -25.03
C ARG A 202 0.68 -4.02 -23.71
N LEU A 203 0.00 -2.88 -23.57
CA LEU A 203 -0.04 -2.13 -22.31
C LEU A 203 -0.71 -2.96 -21.21
N HIS A 204 -1.87 -3.56 -21.48
CA HIS A 204 -2.58 -4.40 -20.52
C HIS A 204 -1.73 -5.60 -20.09
N HIS A 205 -1.07 -6.26 -21.03
CA HIS A 205 -0.10 -7.32 -20.71
C HIS A 205 1.07 -6.80 -19.88
N GLY A 206 1.64 -5.64 -20.23
CA GLY A 206 2.71 -5.00 -19.48
C GLY A 206 2.33 -4.69 -18.03
N VAL A 207 1.11 -4.22 -17.82
CA VAL A 207 0.52 -3.96 -16.49
C VAL A 207 0.31 -5.27 -15.74
N ALA A 208 -0.32 -6.28 -16.36
CA ALA A 208 -0.56 -7.58 -15.73
C ALA A 208 0.76 -8.27 -15.32
N ARG A 209 1.78 -8.22 -16.18
CA ARG A 209 3.12 -8.71 -15.87
C ARG A 209 3.75 -7.92 -14.71
N ALA A 210 3.65 -6.59 -14.75
CA ALA A 210 4.15 -5.73 -13.69
C ALA A 210 3.43 -5.95 -12.36
N LEU A 211 2.15 -6.33 -12.34
CA LEU A 211 1.39 -6.67 -11.13
C LEU A 211 1.73 -8.04 -10.55
N ALA A 212 2.20 -8.98 -11.37
CA ALA A 212 2.58 -10.32 -10.95
C ALA A 212 4.07 -10.45 -10.56
N ALA A 213 4.94 -9.62 -11.13
CA ALA A 213 6.39 -9.67 -10.91
C ALA A 213 6.83 -8.97 -9.60
N ALA A 214 8.07 -9.20 -9.16
CA ALA A 214 8.68 -8.43 -8.07
C ALA A 214 8.98 -6.97 -8.49
N ASP A 215 9.40 -6.74 -9.74
CA ASP A 215 9.56 -5.38 -10.30
C ASP A 215 8.18 -4.87 -10.76
N PRO A 216 7.63 -3.82 -10.13
CA PRO A 216 6.32 -3.26 -10.45
C PRO A 216 6.34 -2.39 -11.70
N ARG A 217 7.50 -2.17 -12.34
CA ARG A 217 7.62 -1.20 -13.44
C ARG A 217 6.88 -1.67 -14.67
N ILE A 218 6.06 -0.77 -15.19
CA ILE A 218 5.47 -0.91 -16.51
C ILE A 218 6.57 -0.58 -17.53
N GLY A 219 6.62 -1.36 -18.62
CA GLY A 219 7.54 -1.10 -19.73
C GLY A 219 7.31 0.28 -20.37
N ARG A 220 8.09 0.61 -21.41
CA ARG A 220 7.88 1.87 -22.13
C ARG A 220 6.60 1.78 -22.99
N HIS A 221 5.65 2.67 -22.71
CA HIS A 221 4.42 2.86 -23.47
C HIS A 221 4.15 4.35 -23.69
N PRO A 222 3.34 4.73 -24.69
CA PRO A 222 2.93 6.13 -24.87
C PRO A 222 2.21 6.65 -23.62
N ALA A 223 2.61 7.83 -23.14
CA ALA A 223 2.07 8.42 -21.91
C ALA A 223 0.54 8.64 -21.98
N THR A 224 0.01 8.89 -23.17
CA THR A 224 -1.44 9.03 -23.41
C THR A 224 -2.20 7.73 -23.14
N GLU A 225 -1.66 6.58 -23.56
CA GLU A 225 -2.30 5.28 -23.33
C GLU A 225 -2.21 4.87 -21.86
N VAL A 226 -1.06 5.09 -21.23
CA VAL A 226 -0.88 4.86 -19.78
C VAL A 226 -1.90 5.68 -18.99
N ARG A 227 -2.05 6.96 -19.33
CA ARG A 227 -3.02 7.85 -18.67
C ARG A 227 -4.46 7.42 -18.88
N ARG A 228 -4.83 6.95 -20.08
CA ARG A 228 -6.19 6.43 -20.35
C ARG A 228 -6.50 5.23 -19.46
N LEU A 229 -5.56 4.28 -19.37
CA LEU A 229 -5.71 3.11 -18.51
C LEU A 229 -5.77 3.50 -17.02
N ASP A 230 -4.90 4.43 -16.58
CA ASP A 230 -4.91 4.93 -15.20
C ASP A 230 -6.26 5.54 -14.82
N VAL A 231 -6.83 6.39 -15.69
CA VAL A 231 -8.18 6.94 -15.49
C VAL A 231 -9.23 5.83 -15.40
N ALA A 232 -9.18 4.82 -16.27
CA ALA A 232 -10.12 3.71 -16.25
C ALA A 232 -10.04 2.90 -14.93
N LEU A 233 -8.82 2.61 -14.46
CA LEU A 233 -8.60 1.92 -13.18
C LEU A 233 -9.05 2.77 -11.98
N HIS A 234 -8.77 4.07 -12.02
CA HIS A 234 -9.23 5.00 -10.98
C HIS A 234 -10.75 5.06 -10.89
N ARG A 235 -11.46 5.09 -12.03
CA ARG A 235 -12.93 5.03 -12.08
C ARG A 235 -13.46 3.73 -11.50
N ALA A 236 -12.90 2.59 -11.91
CA ALA A 236 -13.29 1.28 -11.38
C ALA A 236 -13.16 1.21 -9.85
N ARG A 237 -12.06 1.76 -9.30
CA ARG A 237 -11.86 1.85 -7.84
C ARG A 237 -12.91 2.73 -7.16
N ARG A 238 -13.19 3.91 -7.70
CA ARG A 238 -14.21 4.82 -7.13
C ARG A 238 -15.58 4.14 -7.04
N ARG A 239 -16.01 3.41 -8.06
CA ARG A 239 -17.27 2.66 -8.03
C ARG A 239 -17.30 1.62 -6.93
N VAL A 240 -16.21 0.86 -6.80
CA VAL A 240 -16.06 -0.13 -5.74
C VAL A 240 -16.15 0.49 -4.35
N ASP A 241 -15.61 1.70 -4.17
CA ASP A 241 -15.69 2.45 -2.91
C ASP A 241 -17.05 3.16 -2.72
N GLY A 242 -18.03 2.92 -3.59
CA GLY A 242 -19.35 3.57 -3.55
C GLY A 242 -19.29 5.07 -3.88
N LEU A 243 -18.21 5.55 -4.50
CA LEU A 243 -18.01 6.94 -4.85
C LEU A 243 -18.58 7.24 -6.26
N PRO A 244 -19.30 8.35 -6.45
CA PRO A 244 -19.88 8.74 -7.73
C PRO A 244 -18.89 8.80 -8.90
N VAL A 245 -19.15 8.06 -9.99
CA VAL A 245 -18.37 8.16 -11.24
C VAL A 245 -19.22 8.80 -12.33
N ALA A 246 -19.18 10.14 -12.37
CA ALA A 246 -19.87 10.93 -13.37
C ALA A 246 -18.90 11.47 -14.44
N VAL A 247 -19.40 11.61 -15.68
CA VAL A 247 -18.73 12.30 -16.78
C VAL A 247 -19.53 13.52 -17.20
N ALA A 248 -18.80 14.57 -17.59
CA ALA A 248 -19.40 15.77 -18.17
C ALA A 248 -19.84 15.49 -19.61
N ARG A 249 -21.10 15.83 -19.92
CA ARG A 249 -21.67 15.76 -21.26
C ARG A 249 -22.19 17.13 -21.65
N LEU A 250 -21.91 17.55 -22.88
CA LEU A 250 -22.56 18.70 -23.50
C LEU A 250 -23.74 18.21 -24.34
N ARG A 251 -24.92 18.75 -24.09
CA ARG A 251 -26.11 18.51 -24.88
C ARG A 251 -26.48 19.80 -25.62
N LEU A 252 -26.62 19.71 -26.94
CA LEU A 252 -27.28 20.77 -27.70
C LEU A 252 -28.77 20.54 -27.65
N ASP A 253 -29.50 21.57 -27.23
CA ASP A 253 -30.95 21.61 -27.35
C ASP A 253 -31.32 22.45 -28.58
N PRO A 254 -32.03 21.85 -29.56
CA PRO A 254 -32.50 22.59 -30.71
C PRO A 254 -33.56 23.61 -30.26
N PRO A 255 -33.52 24.84 -30.80
CA PRO A 255 -34.57 25.81 -30.53
C PRO A 255 -35.90 25.37 -31.17
N ASP A 256 -37.02 25.72 -30.53
CA ASP A 256 -38.35 25.42 -31.06
C ASP A 256 -38.69 26.35 -32.25
N ASP A 257 -38.10 27.56 -32.27
CA ASP A 257 -38.18 28.52 -33.38
C ASP A 257 -36.79 28.72 -34.04
N PRO A 258 -36.68 28.73 -35.38
CA PRO A 258 -35.42 28.98 -36.09
C PRO A 258 -34.73 30.32 -35.77
N THR A 259 -35.46 31.28 -35.20
CA THR A 259 -34.96 32.60 -34.79
C THR A 259 -34.40 32.62 -33.36
N GLU A 260 -34.63 31.57 -32.58
CA GLU A 260 -34.13 31.43 -31.22
C GLU A 260 -32.68 30.90 -31.19
N PRO A 261 -31.91 31.24 -30.13
CA PRO A 261 -30.56 30.73 -29.98
C PRO A 261 -30.55 29.25 -29.63
N TRP A 262 -29.52 28.54 -30.10
CA TRP A 262 -29.22 27.20 -29.63
C TRP A 262 -28.74 27.24 -28.18
N TRP A 263 -29.24 26.30 -27.37
CA TRP A 263 -28.78 26.14 -26.00
C TRP A 263 -27.80 24.98 -25.89
N VAL A 264 -26.74 25.18 -25.10
CA VAL A 264 -25.79 24.14 -24.74
C VAL A 264 -25.90 23.92 -23.23
N GLN A 265 -26.31 22.72 -22.83
CA GLN A 265 -26.38 22.32 -21.44
C GLN A 265 -25.18 21.45 -21.05
N LEU A 266 -24.57 21.75 -19.90
CA LEU A 266 -23.58 20.89 -19.26
C LEU A 266 -24.30 19.95 -18.29
N GLN A 267 -24.19 18.65 -18.53
CA GLN A 267 -24.81 17.59 -17.75
C GLN A 267 -23.75 16.72 -17.09
N LEU A 268 -24.05 16.19 -15.89
CA LEU A 268 -23.28 15.12 -15.27
C LEU A 268 -24.10 13.82 -15.41
N VAL A 269 -23.52 12.82 -16.04
CA VAL A 269 -24.15 11.51 -16.26
C VAL A 269 -23.27 10.41 -15.72
N ASP A 270 -23.87 9.29 -15.34
CA ASP A 270 -23.09 8.08 -15.03
C ASP A 270 -22.36 7.61 -16.30
N ASP A 271 -21.08 7.21 -16.14
CA ASP A 271 -20.26 6.70 -17.24
C ASP A 271 -20.71 5.30 -17.73
N ASP A 272 -21.39 4.50 -16.90
CA ASP A 272 -21.94 3.18 -17.27
C ASP A 272 -23.42 3.22 -17.68
N ASP A 273 -24.16 4.24 -17.24
CA ASP A 273 -25.55 4.49 -17.65
C ASP A 273 -25.73 5.96 -18.08
N PRO A 274 -25.45 6.27 -19.36
CA PRO A 274 -25.64 7.62 -19.91
C PRO A 274 -27.10 8.10 -19.91
N GLY A 275 -28.04 7.19 -19.62
CA GLY A 275 -29.46 7.46 -19.42
C GLY A 275 -29.81 7.89 -18.00
N ARG A 276 -28.85 7.84 -17.05
CA ARG A 276 -28.98 8.28 -15.66
C ARG A 276 -28.29 9.62 -15.42
N TRP A 277 -29.08 10.62 -15.06
CA TRP A 277 -28.69 12.03 -15.07
C TRP A 277 -28.69 12.47 -13.62
N CYS A 278 -27.63 13.17 -13.21
CA CYS A 278 -27.55 13.77 -11.89
C CYS A 278 -27.07 15.22 -12.02
N ASN A 279 -27.46 16.07 -11.09
CA ASN A 279 -26.92 17.43 -11.03
C ASN A 279 -25.68 17.49 -10.12
N ALA A 280 -25.06 18.66 -10.05
CA ALA A 280 -23.94 18.88 -9.13
C ALA A 280 -24.33 18.57 -7.67
N ALA A 281 -25.47 19.03 -7.18
CA ALA A 281 -25.87 18.74 -5.80
C ALA A 281 -25.97 17.23 -5.50
N ASP A 282 -26.47 16.43 -6.44
CA ASP A 282 -26.54 14.97 -6.32
C ASP A 282 -25.17 14.31 -6.13
N VAL A 283 -24.17 14.75 -6.92
CA VAL A 283 -22.79 14.25 -6.82
C VAL A 283 -22.14 14.65 -5.50
N TRP A 284 -22.32 15.89 -5.05
CA TRP A 284 -21.75 16.38 -3.79
C TRP A 284 -22.38 15.71 -2.55
N GLN A 285 -23.65 15.32 -2.65
CA GLN A 285 -24.39 14.64 -1.58
C GLN A 285 -24.31 13.11 -1.67
N ALA A 286 -23.63 12.56 -2.68
CA ALA A 286 -23.58 11.13 -2.98
C ALA A 286 -24.98 10.48 -2.98
N THR A 287 -25.96 11.14 -3.59
CA THR A 287 -27.32 10.61 -3.67
C THR A 287 -27.34 9.36 -4.55
N PRO A 288 -28.36 8.48 -4.44
CA PRO A 288 -28.47 7.32 -5.32
C PRO A 288 -28.41 7.70 -6.80
N LEU A 289 -28.81 8.91 -7.22
CA LEU A 289 -28.72 9.33 -8.63
C LEU A 289 -27.27 9.46 -9.15
N ALA A 290 -26.30 9.59 -8.25
CA ALA A 290 -24.89 9.76 -8.57
C ALA A 290 -24.02 8.51 -8.31
N VAL A 291 -24.58 7.45 -7.70
CA VAL A 291 -23.88 6.21 -7.29
C VAL A 291 -24.41 4.99 -8.03
#